data_AF-A0A5B0KN36-F1
#
_entry.id   AF-A0A5B0KN36-F1
#
_cell.length_a   1.000
_cell.length_b   1.000
_cell.length_c   1.000
_cell.angle_alpha   90.00
_cell.angle_beta   90.00
_cell.angle_gamma   90.00
#
_symmetry.space_group_name_H-M   'P 1'
#
loop_
_entity.id
_entity.type
_entity.pdbx_description
1 polymer ?
#
loop_
_entity_poly.entity_id
_entity_poly.type
_entity_poly.pdbx_seq_one_letter_code
_entity_poly.pdbx_strand_id
1 'polypeptide(L)' 'MARTAAISVRVEDEVKAAVEKAAKDDGRTVAQYVERLLIAHLKEKAYLSK' A
#
# COMPACT_ATOMS: atom_id res chain seq x y z
N MET A 1 -4.12 5.38 -16.32
CA MET A 1 -2.90 5.08 -15.53
C MET A 1 -1.90 4.42 -16.46
N ALA A 2 -0.65 4.91 -16.51
CA ALA A 2 0.41 4.29 -17.33
C ALA A 2 0.59 2.81 -16.90
N ARG A 3 1.04 1.94 -17.81
CA ARG A 3 1.30 0.52 -17.49
C ARG A 3 2.50 0.43 -16.53
N THR A 4 2.21 0.41 -15.23
CA THR A 4 3.18 0.20 -14.16
C THR A 4 3.27 -1.29 -13.80
N ALA A 5 4.38 -1.69 -13.19
CA ALA A 5 4.49 -3.03 -12.62
C ALA A 5 3.43 -3.23 -11.52
N ALA A 6 2.85 -4.43 -11.44
CA ALA A 6 1.81 -4.76 -10.48
C ALA A 6 2.33 -5.69 -9.39
N ILE A 7 1.91 -5.45 -8.15
CA ILE A 7 2.13 -6.34 -7.00
C ILE A 7 0.76 -6.93 -6.63
N SER A 8 0.67 -8.27 -6.62
CA SER A 8 -0.53 -8.98 -6.16
C SER A 8 -0.21 -9.68 -4.84
N VAL A 9 -0.99 -9.38 -3.80
CA VAL A 9 -0.78 -9.89 -2.44
C VAL A 9 -2.07 -10.53 -1.95
N ARG A 10 -1.98 -11.76 -1.44
CA ARG A 10 -3.07 -12.41 -0.71
C ARG A 10 -2.83 -12.21 0.78
N VAL A 11 -3.88 -11.82 1.48
CA VAL A 11 -3.89 -11.61 2.92
C VAL A 11 -5.13 -12.28 3.49
N GLU A 12 -5.13 -12.51 4.80
CA GLU A 12 -6.31 -12.96 5.52
C GLU A 12 -7.41 -11.90 5.50
N ASP A 13 -8.67 -12.32 5.67
CA ASP A 13 -9.83 -11.43 5.60
C ASP A 13 -9.79 -10.34 6.67
N GLU A 14 -9.28 -10.64 7.86
CA GLU A 14 -9.12 -9.65 8.93
C GLU A 14 -8.18 -8.51 8.52
N VAL A 15 -7.05 -8.86 7.90
CA VAL A 15 -6.07 -7.89 7.39
C VAL A 15 -6.68 -7.04 6.28
N LYS A 16 -7.47 -7.66 5.40
CA LYS A 16 -8.18 -6.95 4.33
C LYS A 16 -9.18 -5.94 4.90
N ALA A 17 -9.99 -6.34 5.87
CA ALA A 17 -10.94 -5.43 6.50
C ALA A 17 -10.24 -4.26 7.22
N ALA A 18 -9.12 -4.53 7.89
CA ALA A 18 -8.33 -3.51 8.56
C ALA A 18 -7.73 -2.49 7.59
N VAL A 19 -7.16 -2.94 6.46
CA VAL A 19 -6.58 -2.04 5.45
C VAL A 19 -7.64 -1.22 4.72
N GLU A 20 -8.82 -1.78 4.47
CA GLU A 20 -9.95 -1.06 3.87
C GLU A 20 -10.42 0.09 4.76
N LYS A 21 -10.51 -0.16 6.08
CA LYS A 21 -10.84 0.89 7.05
C LYS A 21 -9.76 1.96 7.12
N ALA A 22 -8.50 1.57 7.26
CA ALA A 22 -7.38 2.51 7.36
C ALA A 22 -7.23 3.38 6.10
N ALA A 23 -7.41 2.80 4.91
CA ALA A 23 -7.38 3.53 3.65
C ALA A 23 -8.52 4.56 3.57
N LYS A 24 -9.73 4.19 4.02
CA LYS A 24 -10.88 5.10 4.08
C LYS A 24 -10.64 6.26 5.04
N ASP A 25 -10.10 5.99 6.22
CA ASP A 25 -9.78 7.02 7.22
C ASP A 25 -8.68 7.98 6.72
N ASP A 26 -7.74 7.49 5.90
CA ASP A 26 -6.69 8.27 5.24
C ASP A 26 -7.16 8.97 3.94
N GLY A 27 -8.41 8.76 3.53
CA GLY A 27 -9.03 9.38 2.34
C GLY A 27 -8.51 8.85 1.00
N ARG A 28 -7.95 7.62 0.97
CA ARG A 28 -7.32 7.01 -0.20
C ARG A 28 -7.98 5.67 -0.55
N THR A 29 -7.75 5.21 -1.79
CA THR A 29 -8.04 3.80 -2.14
C THR A 29 -7.05 2.87 -1.44
N VAL A 30 -7.43 1.60 -1.22
CA VAL A 30 -6.54 0.59 -0.63
C VAL A 30 -5.22 0.48 -1.39
N ALA A 31 -5.27 0.49 -2.72
CA ALA A 31 -4.06 0.41 -3.55
C ALA A 31 -3.10 1.59 -3.30
N GLN A 32 -3.61 2.82 -3.28
CA GLN A 32 -2.81 4.01 -3.00
C GLN A 32 -2.28 4.04 -1.55
N TYR A 33 -3.08 3.57 -0.61
CA TYR A 33 -2.69 3.47 0.80
C TYR A 33 -1.53 2.49 0.97
N VAL A 34 -1.63 1.29 0.39
CA VAL A 34 -0.58 0.27 0.41
C VAL A 34 0.66 0.76 -0.33
N GLU A 35 0.51 1.39 -1.50
CA GLU A 35 1.63 1.98 -2.25
C GLU A 35 2.41 3.00 -1.40
N ARG A 36 1.70 3.93 -0.75
CA ARG A 36 2.31 4.90 0.16
C ARG A 36 3.07 4.24 1.30
N LEU A 37 2.45 3.26 1.98
CA LEU A 37 3.09 2.54 3.09
C LEU A 37 4.34 1.79 2.62
N LEU A 38 4.25 1.11 1.48
CA LEU A 38 5.36 0.36 0.91
C LEU A 38 6.52 1.30 0.54
N ILE A 39 6.26 2.41 -0.15
CA ILE A 39 7.28 3.40 -0.51
C ILE A 39 7.92 3.99 0.76
N ALA A 40 7.11 4.38 1.75
CA ALA A 40 7.62 4.93 3.00
C ALA A 40 8.54 3.93 3.72
N HIS A 41 8.10 2.67 3.85
CA HIS A 41 8.88 1.61 4.46
C HIS A 41 10.20 1.33 3.72
N LEU A 42 10.16 1.24 2.38
CA LEU A 42 11.34 0.98 1.58
C LEU A 42 12.33 2.15 1.60
N LYS A 43 11.84 3.40 1.69
CA LYS A 43 12.69 4.58 1.88
C LYS A 43 13.34 4.59 3.25
N GLU A 44 12.57 4.31 4.30
CA GLU A 44 13.08 4.21 5.68
C GLU A 44 14.19 3.16 5.81
N LYS A 45 14.06 2.05 5.07
CA LYS A 45 15.04 0.96 5.04
C LYS A 45 16.15 1.16 4.01
N ALA A 46 16.21 2.31 3.33
CA ALA A 46 17.20 2.63 2.29
C ALA A 46 17.20 1.66 1.08
N TYR A 47 16.09 0.96 0.83
CA TYR A 47 15.88 0.15 -0.39
C TYR A 47 15.43 0.98 -1.60
N LEU A 48 14.86 2.17 -1.37
CA LEU A 48 14.52 3.13 -2.42
C LEU A 48 15.26 4.46 -2.18
N SER A 49 16.13 4.81 -3.11
CA SER A 49 16.83 6.09 -3.13
C SER A 49 15.95 7.18 -3.75
N LYS A 50 15.24 7.92 -2.90
CA LYS A 50 14.40 9.11 -3.18
C LYS A 50 13.29 8.96 -4.24
#